data_AF-A0A937BDX0-F1
#
_entry.id   AF-A0A937BDX0-F1
#
_cell.length_a   1.000
_cell.length_b   1.000
_cell.length_c   1.000
_cell.angle_alpha   90.00
_cell.angle_beta   90.00
_cell.angle_gamma   90.00
#
_symmetry.space_group_name_H-M   'P 1'
#
loop_
_entity.id
_entity.type
_entity.pdbx_description
1 polymer ?
#
loop_
_entity_poly.entity_id
_entity_poly.type
_entity_poly.pdbx_seq_one_letter_code
_entity_poly.pdbx_strand_id
1 'polypeptide(L)'
;MISTEYFFAGRVVPGQWTEIKWHIRALCSLQYLTIGMFRDSAFQSLYRGLYNLMDYYVDNVSVQKVNEDSLSADIHPTPYCEYFEKENKQRILNSVTSLDLRFESNSSTLDANDQLELDSFYQANLERKDKIFVIIGHTDTETAENIILSKSRAESVSNYLHEKYEINKQSMLTFGLGSAYPIADNATSTGRLQNRRTTIRTSDISIPQLFYRKGLEYLQSDSLGKANIQFIRWIKMVPIAKRVEMLVDPRLLKLKRSMYWKPLVADVKKGYSLYPDAKSAFYLDSLYFEDQKYRTYSPYSLNGYIEEIDTVVLPEFKRTEHLFNQKDSLNFLAIQKYLDQNGYPEISKVGRRQSRAVGYIILHHFDSLTFERYLPVVKNLCMEGEAEWDVFAKMTDKLCITKGEPQVYGTQYDRDSNGRTILYKIDDIEKVNYRRMRIGLGATTVPE
;
A
#
# COMPACT_ATOMS: atom_id res chain seq x y z
N MET A 1 24.26 -10.49 0.62
CA MET A 1 23.77 -9.91 1.88
C MET A 1 22.61 -10.78 2.31
N ILE A 2 22.80 -11.52 3.40
CA ILE A 2 21.82 -12.44 3.99
C ILE A 2 20.65 -11.58 4.46
N SER A 3 19.46 -11.81 3.93
CA SER A 3 18.20 -11.28 4.44
C SER A 3 17.87 -12.01 5.73
N THR A 4 17.55 -11.27 6.78
CA THR A 4 17.21 -11.84 8.09
C THR A 4 15.89 -11.23 8.54
N GLU A 5 14.85 -12.05 8.56
CA GLU A 5 13.67 -11.83 9.40
C GLU A 5 13.56 -12.97 10.43
N TYR A 6 12.96 -12.62 11.57
CA TYR A 6 13.20 -13.28 12.85
C TYR A 6 11.99 -14.10 13.30
N PHE A 7 12.25 -15.29 13.82
CA PHE A 7 11.23 -16.09 14.52
C PHE A 7 11.32 -15.81 16.02
N PHE A 8 10.23 -15.35 16.62
CA PHE A 8 10.17 -15.15 18.06
C PHE A 8 9.88 -16.49 18.74
N ALA A 9 10.88 -17.02 19.43
CA ALA A 9 10.63 -18.06 20.42
C ALA A 9 9.72 -17.49 21.51
N GLY A 10 8.82 -18.34 22.03
CA GLY A 10 8.13 -18.03 23.28
C GLY A 10 9.11 -17.75 24.42
N ARG A 11 8.60 -17.41 25.61
CA ARG A 11 9.42 -17.06 26.78
C ARG A 11 10.57 -18.07 26.99
N VAL A 12 11.81 -17.62 26.80
CA VAL A 12 13.01 -18.35 27.23
C VAL A 12 13.22 -18.05 28.71
N VAL A 13 13.38 -19.09 29.53
CA VAL A 13 13.66 -18.95 30.96
C VAL A 13 15.17 -18.76 31.15
N PRO A 14 15.64 -17.63 31.71
CA PRO A 14 17.07 -17.42 31.94
C PRO A 14 17.70 -18.54 32.79
N GLY A 15 18.88 -18.99 32.40
CA GLY A 15 19.62 -20.05 33.10
C GLY A 15 19.15 -21.48 32.84
N GLN A 16 18.20 -21.69 31.91
CA GLN A 16 17.72 -23.03 31.53
C GLN A 16 17.85 -23.26 30.02
N TRP A 17 18.34 -24.46 29.66
CA TRP A 17 18.27 -24.92 28.28
C TRP A 17 16.80 -25.12 27.89
N THR A 18 16.36 -24.41 26.87
CA THR A 18 14.99 -24.48 26.34
C THR A 18 15.06 -25.03 24.93
N GLU A 19 14.41 -26.17 24.68
CA GLU A 19 14.27 -26.68 23.31
C GLU A 19 13.28 -25.82 22.54
N ILE A 20 13.67 -25.40 21.33
CA ILE A 20 12.82 -24.62 20.44
C ILE A 20 12.64 -25.40 19.14
N LYS A 21 11.38 -25.71 18.79
CA LYS A 21 11.02 -26.46 17.59
C LYS A 21 10.04 -25.66 16.73
N TRP A 22 10.32 -25.62 15.44
CA TRP A 22 9.45 -24.99 14.44
C TRP A 22 9.35 -25.84 13.18
N HIS A 23 8.24 -25.66 12.48
CA HIS A 23 7.99 -26.29 11.18
C HIS A 23 7.75 -25.18 10.17
N ILE A 24 8.44 -25.26 9.04
CA ILE A 24 8.25 -24.33 7.91
C ILE A 24 7.84 -25.11 6.68
N ARG A 25 6.98 -24.52 5.85
CA ARG A 25 6.66 -24.98 4.51
C ARG A 25 7.37 -24.07 3.51
N ALA A 26 8.51 -24.53 3.02
CA ALA A 26 9.23 -23.82 1.96
C ALA A 26 8.38 -23.84 0.67
N LEU A 27 7.96 -22.66 0.21
CA LEU A 27 7.25 -22.45 -1.06
C LEU A 27 8.21 -22.09 -2.20
N CYS A 28 9.50 -21.89 -1.91
CA CYS A 28 10.61 -21.76 -2.87
C CYS A 28 11.89 -22.40 -2.34
N SER A 29 12.94 -22.45 -3.15
CA SER A 29 14.28 -22.88 -2.71
C SER A 29 14.85 -21.95 -1.63
N LEU A 30 15.34 -22.51 -0.53
CA LEU A 30 16.00 -21.78 0.57
C LEU A 30 17.48 -22.15 0.60
N GLN A 31 18.35 -21.17 0.78
CA GLN A 31 19.81 -21.38 0.75
C GLN A 31 20.47 -21.26 2.14
N TYR A 32 19.88 -20.49 3.05
CA TYR A 32 20.47 -20.17 4.35
C TYR A 32 19.40 -20.19 5.44
N LEU A 33 19.80 -20.54 6.66
CA LEU A 33 19.00 -20.41 7.89
C LEU A 33 19.83 -19.58 8.88
N THR A 34 19.21 -18.56 9.48
CA THR A 34 19.86 -17.72 10.50
C THR A 34 19.18 -17.94 11.84
N ILE A 35 19.98 -18.13 12.90
CA ILE A 35 19.50 -18.35 14.28
C ILE A 35 20.23 -17.35 15.19
N GLY A 36 19.47 -16.63 16.03
CA GLY A 36 20.04 -15.66 16.95
C GLY A 36 18.98 -14.83 17.67
N MET A 37 19.42 -13.97 18.58
CA MET A 37 18.57 -12.94 19.20
C MET A 37 18.72 -11.63 18.43
N PHE A 38 17.63 -11.14 17.85
CA PHE A 38 17.66 -9.94 17.03
C PHE A 38 16.57 -8.95 17.46
N ARG A 39 16.81 -7.66 17.20
CA ARG A 39 15.94 -6.56 17.62
C ARG A 39 15.22 -5.95 16.42
N ASP A 40 13.93 -5.67 16.56
CA ASP A 40 13.22 -4.70 15.72
C ASP A 40 12.61 -3.56 16.58
N SER A 41 12.06 -2.55 15.90
CA SER A 41 11.41 -1.39 16.51
C SER A 41 10.01 -1.66 17.07
N ALA A 42 9.47 -2.88 16.95
CA ALA A 42 8.13 -3.26 17.41
C ALA A 42 8.13 -3.88 18.82
N PHE A 43 9.30 -4.19 19.40
CA PHE A 43 9.37 -4.72 20.77
C PHE A 43 9.11 -3.61 21.82
N GLN A 44 7.99 -3.72 22.56
CA GLN A 44 7.75 -2.85 23.70
C GLN A 44 8.83 -3.04 24.76
N SER A 45 9.35 -1.92 25.24
CA SER A 45 10.56 -1.80 26.04
C SER A 45 10.35 -2.19 27.51
N LEU A 46 10.00 -3.44 27.79
CA LEU A 46 9.81 -3.86 29.18
C LEU A 46 11.12 -4.07 29.96
N TYR A 47 12.28 -4.17 29.30
CA TYR A 47 13.57 -4.33 29.97
C TYR A 47 14.70 -3.59 29.26
N ARG A 48 14.75 -2.25 29.36
CA ARG A 48 15.86 -1.44 28.80
C ARG A 48 17.21 -1.61 29.54
N GLY A 49 17.27 -2.36 30.65
CA GLY A 49 18.43 -2.39 31.54
C GLY A 49 19.28 -3.67 31.57
N LEU A 50 18.84 -4.79 30.96
CA LEU A 50 19.46 -6.10 31.21
C LEU A 50 20.31 -6.68 30.05
N TYR A 51 20.26 -6.12 28.85
CA TYR A 51 20.78 -6.80 27.65
C TYR A 51 22.24 -6.52 27.30
N ASN A 52 22.91 -5.57 27.96
CA ASN A 52 24.36 -5.37 27.76
C ASN A 52 25.20 -6.43 28.50
N LEU A 53 24.57 -7.42 29.15
CA LEU A 53 25.21 -8.41 30.03
C LEU A 53 24.68 -9.85 29.85
N MET A 54 23.89 -10.14 28.81
CA MET A 54 23.38 -11.51 28.60
C MET A 54 24.11 -12.20 27.46
N ASP A 55 24.95 -13.17 27.83
CA ASP A 55 25.43 -14.20 26.93
C ASP A 55 24.31 -15.21 26.71
N TYR A 56 24.08 -15.59 25.45
CA TYR A 56 23.20 -16.69 25.10
C TYR A 56 24.00 -17.73 24.34
N TYR A 57 23.71 -18.99 24.61
CA TYR A 57 24.33 -20.13 23.96
C TYR A 57 23.28 -20.83 23.11
N VAL A 58 23.66 -21.17 21.89
CA VAL A 58 22.85 -22.00 21.00
C VAL A 58 23.62 -23.29 20.82
N ASP A 59 22.96 -24.41 21.07
CA ASP A 59 23.54 -25.74 20.91
C ASP A 59 22.50 -26.69 20.30
N ASN A 60 22.96 -27.81 19.72
CA ASN A 60 22.13 -28.84 19.10
C ASN A 60 21.15 -28.33 18.03
N VAL A 61 21.64 -27.46 17.13
CA VAL A 61 20.87 -27.02 15.96
C VAL A 61 20.80 -28.12 14.92
N SER A 62 19.58 -28.49 14.51
CA SER A 62 19.37 -29.39 13.38
C SER A 62 18.24 -28.91 12.49
N VAL A 63 18.33 -29.24 11.20
CA VAL A 63 17.28 -29.02 10.21
C VAL A 63 17.00 -30.34 9.54
N GLN A 64 15.75 -30.77 9.57
CA GLN A 64 15.32 -32.02 8.96
C GLN A 64 14.11 -31.78 8.09
N LYS A 65 14.10 -32.46 6.92
CA LYS A 65 12.90 -32.53 6.10
C LYS A 65 11.92 -33.47 6.79
N VAL A 66 10.79 -32.93 7.22
CA VAL A 66 9.72 -33.73 7.84
C VAL A 66 8.69 -34.08 6.78
N ASN A 67 8.19 -35.32 6.80
CA ASN A 67 7.04 -35.67 5.98
C ASN A 67 5.80 -35.00 6.58
N GLU A 68 5.03 -34.28 5.77
CA GLU A 68 3.81 -33.60 6.22
C GLU A 68 2.83 -34.59 6.88
N ASP A 69 2.73 -35.81 6.35
CA ASP A 69 1.85 -36.87 6.87
C ASP A 69 2.30 -37.41 8.24
N SER A 70 3.53 -37.11 8.65
CA SER A 70 4.09 -37.53 9.95
C SER A 70 3.98 -36.46 11.04
N LEU A 71 3.51 -35.26 10.70
CA LEU A 71 3.29 -34.20 11.67
C LEU A 71 2.01 -34.46 12.45
N SER A 72 2.07 -34.23 13.76
CA SER A 72 0.87 -34.19 14.57
C SER A 72 -0.07 -33.09 14.06
N ALA A 73 -1.38 -33.33 14.10
CA ALA A 73 -2.38 -32.48 13.46
C ALA A 73 -2.45 -31.04 14.02
N ASP A 74 -1.87 -30.81 15.20
CA ASP A 74 -1.72 -29.52 15.88
C ASP A 74 -0.50 -28.71 15.40
N ILE A 75 0.37 -29.31 14.57
CA ILE A 75 1.55 -28.65 14.03
C ILE A 75 1.23 -28.11 12.63
N HIS A 76 1.23 -26.77 12.50
CA HIS A 76 1.02 -26.09 11.23
C HIS A 76 2.29 -25.39 10.74
N PRO A 77 2.92 -25.86 9.65
CA PRO A 77 4.15 -25.26 9.15
C PRO A 77 3.92 -23.84 8.58
N THR A 78 4.80 -22.90 8.92
CA THR A 78 4.74 -21.52 8.38
C THR A 78 5.17 -21.49 6.91
N PRO A 79 4.34 -20.98 5.97
CA PRO A 79 4.73 -20.86 4.56
C PRO A 79 5.83 -19.80 4.34
N TYR A 80 6.86 -20.09 3.52
CA TYR A 80 7.99 -19.17 3.29
C TYR A 80 8.41 -19.08 1.81
N CYS A 81 8.64 -17.86 1.27
CA CYS A 81 9.11 -17.63 -0.11
C CYS A 81 9.95 -16.35 -0.28
N GLU A 82 10.98 -16.39 -1.15
CA GLU A 82 11.89 -15.28 -1.52
C GLU A 82 11.15 -14.04 -2.08
N TYR A 83 9.94 -14.22 -2.62
CA TYR A 83 9.16 -13.11 -3.23
C TYR A 83 8.85 -11.97 -2.25
N PHE A 84 8.73 -12.26 -0.95
CA PHE A 84 8.43 -11.26 0.09
C PHE A 84 9.65 -10.42 0.52
N GLU A 85 10.88 -10.84 0.19
CA GLU A 85 12.10 -10.12 0.57
C GLU A 85 12.54 -9.08 -0.47
N LYS A 86 12.04 -9.16 -1.71
CA LYS A 86 12.44 -8.22 -2.78
C LYS A 86 12.02 -6.77 -2.49
N GLU A 87 11.04 -6.54 -1.63
CA GLU A 87 10.59 -5.18 -1.28
C GLU A 87 11.52 -4.45 -0.29
N ASN A 88 12.40 -5.15 0.45
CA ASN A 88 13.23 -4.53 1.50
C ASN A 88 14.72 -4.38 1.18
N LYS A 89 15.16 -4.55 -0.07
CA LYS A 89 16.56 -4.32 -0.47
C LYS A 89 16.83 -2.87 -0.90
N GLN A 90 16.71 -1.91 0.02
CA GLN A 90 17.45 -0.65 -0.15
C GLN A 90 18.85 -0.80 0.44
N ARG A 91 19.80 -1.14 -0.43
CA ARG A 91 21.23 -0.99 -0.15
C ARG A 91 21.52 0.50 0.06
N ILE A 92 21.98 0.86 1.25
CA ILE A 92 22.69 2.13 1.48
C ILE A 92 24.05 2.00 0.75
N LEU A 93 24.06 2.34 -0.54
CA LEU A 93 25.27 2.91 -1.12
C LEU A 93 25.38 4.33 -0.56
N ASN A 94 26.60 4.78 -0.29
CA ASN A 94 26.89 6.22 -0.19
C ASN A 94 26.61 6.85 -1.56
N SER A 95 25.35 7.03 -1.89
CA SER A 95 24.89 7.63 -3.13
C SER A 95 24.66 9.10 -2.90
N VAL A 96 25.14 9.93 -3.82
CA VAL A 96 24.71 11.32 -3.93
C VAL A 96 23.24 11.29 -4.33
N THR A 97 22.35 11.48 -3.36
CA THR A 97 20.89 11.45 -3.55
C THR A 97 20.36 12.78 -4.07
N SER A 98 21.15 13.85 -3.96
CA SER A 98 20.79 15.21 -4.37
C SER A 98 22.02 16.02 -4.80
N LEU A 99 21.83 16.91 -5.77
CA LEU A 99 22.79 17.90 -6.24
C LEU A 99 22.09 19.25 -6.38
N ASP A 100 22.74 20.33 -5.94
CA ASP A 100 22.28 21.71 -6.08
C ASP A 100 23.15 22.46 -7.09
N LEU A 101 22.57 22.85 -8.21
CA LEU A 101 23.22 23.69 -9.23
C LEU A 101 22.92 25.16 -8.99
N ARG A 102 23.88 26.04 -9.26
CA ARG A 102 23.76 27.49 -9.01
C ARG A 102 23.65 28.21 -10.35
N PHE A 103 22.66 29.08 -10.48
CA PHE A 103 22.44 29.82 -11.71
C PHE A 103 22.75 31.31 -11.53
N GLU A 104 23.34 31.88 -12.58
CA GLU A 104 23.48 33.33 -12.70
C GLU A 104 22.12 34.04 -12.66
N SER A 105 22.14 35.32 -12.26
CA SER A 105 20.93 36.13 -12.16
C SER A 105 20.22 36.20 -13.52
N ASN A 106 18.90 35.97 -13.53
CA ASN A 106 18.06 35.96 -14.74
C ASN A 106 18.48 34.97 -15.85
N SER A 107 19.33 33.98 -15.55
CA SER A 107 19.76 32.96 -16.50
C SER A 107 19.18 31.58 -16.18
N SER A 108 18.94 30.79 -17.23
CA SER A 108 18.65 29.35 -17.17
C SER A 108 19.68 28.50 -17.94
N THR A 109 20.82 29.08 -18.31
CA THR A 109 21.90 28.41 -19.03
C THR A 109 22.80 27.67 -18.04
N LEU A 110 23.16 26.42 -18.37
CA LEU A 110 24.12 25.61 -17.62
C LEU A 110 25.54 25.92 -18.11
N ASP A 111 26.44 26.28 -17.20
CA ASP A 111 27.85 26.48 -17.55
C ASP A 111 28.63 25.15 -17.63
N ALA A 112 29.93 25.21 -17.93
CA ALA A 112 30.76 24.01 -18.07
C ALA A 112 30.93 23.24 -16.73
N ASN A 113 30.92 23.94 -15.60
CA ASN A 113 31.04 23.31 -14.28
C ASN A 113 29.73 22.63 -13.89
N ASP A 114 28.58 23.28 -14.11
CA ASP A 114 27.25 22.69 -13.87
C ASP A 114 27.09 21.37 -14.64
N GLN A 115 27.57 21.36 -15.89
CA GLN A 115 27.57 20.19 -16.75
C GLN A 115 28.44 19.05 -16.19
N LEU A 116 29.64 19.35 -15.67
CA LEU A 116 30.51 18.36 -15.03
C LEU A 116 29.92 17.81 -13.72
N GLU A 117 29.25 18.64 -12.93
CA GLU A 117 28.55 18.22 -11.72
C GLU A 117 27.37 17.29 -12.05
N LEU A 118 26.60 17.62 -13.09
CA LEU A 118 25.50 16.78 -13.59
C LEU A 118 25.98 15.45 -14.13
N ASP A 119 27.07 15.44 -14.89
CA ASP A 119 27.71 14.21 -15.36
C ASP A 119 28.08 13.32 -14.17
N SER A 120 28.75 13.89 -13.16
CA SER A 120 29.17 13.17 -11.96
C SER A 120 27.98 12.60 -11.17
N PHE A 121 26.91 13.40 -11.02
CA PHE A 121 25.67 12.96 -10.37
C PHE A 121 24.99 11.82 -11.13
N TYR A 122 24.95 11.90 -12.46
CA TYR A 122 24.39 10.84 -13.31
C TYR A 122 25.20 9.55 -13.20
N GLN A 123 26.54 9.63 -13.28
CA GLN A 123 27.43 8.48 -13.15
C GLN A 123 27.23 7.77 -11.80
N ALA A 124 27.09 8.52 -10.71
CA ALA A 124 26.84 7.99 -9.37
C ALA A 124 25.47 7.29 -9.23
N ASN A 125 24.55 7.48 -10.17
CA ASN A 125 23.19 6.96 -10.15
C ASN A 125 22.87 6.01 -11.34
N LEU A 126 23.87 5.59 -12.12
CA LEU A 126 23.70 4.73 -13.30
C LEU A 126 23.03 3.38 -13.03
N GLU A 127 23.27 2.78 -11.87
CA GLU A 127 22.66 1.49 -11.49
C GLU A 127 21.18 1.63 -11.15
N ARG A 128 20.66 2.86 -11.05
CA ARG A 128 19.28 3.19 -10.67
C ARG A 128 18.44 3.65 -11.86
N LYS A 129 18.53 2.95 -13.00
CA LYS A 129 17.85 3.33 -14.26
C LYS A 129 16.32 3.49 -14.14
N ASP A 130 15.71 2.83 -13.15
CA ASP A 130 14.27 2.90 -12.89
C ASP A 130 13.86 4.02 -11.90
N LYS A 131 14.82 4.75 -11.34
CA LYS A 131 14.53 5.85 -10.41
C LYS A 131 14.10 7.10 -11.16
N ILE A 132 13.22 7.84 -10.51
CA ILE A 132 12.73 9.12 -10.98
C ILE A 132 13.61 10.22 -10.42
N PHE A 133 14.04 11.14 -11.29
CA PHE A 133 14.69 12.36 -10.86
C PHE A 133 13.65 13.45 -10.65
N VAL A 134 13.70 14.09 -9.49
CA VAL A 134 12.92 15.29 -9.18
C VAL A 134 13.86 16.48 -9.27
N ILE A 135 13.54 17.43 -10.14
CA ILE A 135 14.34 18.61 -10.44
C ILE A 135 13.50 19.84 -10.09
N ILE A 136 13.96 20.63 -9.12
CA ILE A 136 13.22 21.75 -8.56
C ILE A 136 14.06 23.01 -8.70
N GLY A 137 13.55 23.99 -9.45
CA GLY A 137 14.14 25.32 -9.51
C GLY A 137 13.60 26.22 -8.40
N HIS A 138 14.50 27.03 -7.85
CA HIS A 138 14.22 28.08 -6.87
C HIS A 138 14.80 29.43 -7.33
N THR A 139 14.19 30.51 -6.86
CA THR A 139 14.66 31.89 -7.01
C THR A 139 14.82 32.54 -5.63
N ASP A 140 15.39 33.73 -5.59
CA ASP A 140 15.54 34.53 -4.38
C ASP A 140 14.30 35.40 -4.08
N THR A 141 13.53 35.77 -5.10
CA THR A 141 12.45 36.77 -4.99
C THR A 141 11.11 36.25 -5.51
N GLU A 142 10.01 36.70 -4.89
CA GLU A 142 8.65 36.24 -5.23
C GLU A 142 8.06 37.11 -6.33
N THR A 143 8.13 36.63 -7.58
CA THR A 143 7.45 37.24 -8.73
C THR A 143 6.86 36.16 -9.63
N ALA A 144 5.83 36.50 -10.41
CA ALA A 144 5.24 35.56 -11.38
C ALA A 144 6.28 35.12 -12.44
N GLU A 145 7.16 36.04 -12.83
CA GLU A 145 8.28 35.79 -13.74
C GLU A 145 9.27 34.79 -13.14
N ASN A 146 9.50 34.83 -11.83
CA ASN A 146 10.44 33.94 -11.14
C ASN A 146 9.92 32.50 -11.01
N ILE A 147 8.60 32.28 -10.97
CA ILE A 147 8.02 30.93 -11.09
C ILE A 147 8.32 30.34 -12.47
N ILE A 148 8.21 31.16 -13.52
CA ILE A 148 8.53 30.72 -14.89
C ILE A 148 10.03 30.45 -15.01
N LEU A 149 10.88 31.38 -14.55
CA LEU A 149 12.35 31.25 -14.62
C LEU A 149 12.86 30.03 -13.85
N SER A 150 12.37 29.79 -12.63
CA SER A 150 12.73 28.60 -11.87
C SER A 150 12.35 27.32 -12.59
N LYS A 151 11.17 27.28 -13.24
CA LYS A 151 10.77 26.12 -14.06
C LYS A 151 11.69 25.95 -15.26
N SER A 152 12.03 27.02 -15.97
CA SER A 152 12.96 26.96 -17.12
C SER A 152 14.35 26.44 -16.73
N ARG A 153 14.85 26.79 -15.53
CA ARG A 153 16.11 26.22 -15.01
C ARG A 153 16.03 24.71 -14.78
N ALA A 154 14.94 24.23 -14.18
CA ALA A 154 14.72 22.80 -14.00
C ALA A 154 14.61 22.07 -15.36
N GLU A 155 13.97 22.69 -16.35
CA GLU A 155 13.88 22.17 -17.71
C GLU A 155 15.25 22.11 -18.41
N SER A 156 16.14 23.10 -18.23
CA SER A 156 17.50 23.07 -18.76
C SER A 156 18.28 21.85 -18.26
N VAL A 157 18.21 21.56 -16.95
CA VAL A 157 18.83 20.36 -16.36
C VAL A 157 18.25 19.08 -16.97
N SER A 158 16.92 18.99 -17.07
CA SER A 158 16.27 17.84 -17.68
C SER A 158 16.63 17.66 -19.16
N ASN A 159 16.75 18.76 -19.92
CA ASN A 159 17.10 18.72 -21.34
C ASN A 159 18.53 18.26 -21.53
N TYR A 160 19.48 18.79 -20.74
CA TYR A 160 20.87 18.39 -20.79
C TYR A 160 21.05 16.88 -20.58
N LEU A 161 20.44 16.33 -19.52
CA LEU A 161 20.51 14.90 -19.22
C LEU A 161 19.83 14.04 -20.30
N HIS A 162 18.75 14.54 -20.91
CA HIS A 162 18.10 13.86 -22.01
C HIS A 162 18.97 13.84 -23.27
N GLU A 163 19.53 14.97 -23.67
CA GLU A 163 20.31 15.10 -24.91
C GLU A 163 21.64 14.34 -24.83
N LYS A 164 22.30 14.36 -23.67
CA LYS A 164 23.61 13.73 -23.48
C LYS A 164 23.54 12.24 -23.15
N TYR A 165 22.56 11.83 -22.36
CA TYR A 165 22.47 10.47 -21.81
C TYR A 165 21.19 9.72 -22.19
N GLU A 166 20.36 10.30 -23.06
CA GLU A 166 19.10 9.72 -23.53
C GLU A 166 18.12 9.36 -22.41
N ILE A 167 18.24 10.01 -21.24
CA ILE A 167 17.31 9.79 -20.13
C ILE A 167 15.92 10.19 -20.59
N ASN A 168 14.96 9.27 -20.45
CA ASN A 168 13.58 9.56 -20.81
C ASN A 168 13.07 10.75 -19.98
N LYS A 169 12.62 11.84 -20.63
CA LYS A 169 12.02 13.00 -19.94
C LYS A 169 10.81 12.63 -19.08
N GLN A 170 10.20 11.47 -19.30
CA GLN A 170 9.15 10.97 -18.41
C GLN A 170 9.67 10.57 -17.03
N SER A 171 10.93 10.17 -16.92
CA SER A 171 11.57 9.83 -15.65
C SER A 171 12.18 11.03 -14.91
N MET A 172 12.00 12.24 -15.46
CA MET A 172 12.44 13.50 -14.86
C MET A 172 11.22 14.38 -14.62
N LEU A 173 10.99 14.74 -13.36
CA LEU A 173 9.94 15.67 -12.96
C LEU A 173 10.55 17.05 -12.73
N THR A 174 10.08 18.06 -13.45
CA THR A 174 10.57 19.43 -13.35
C THR A 174 9.54 20.35 -12.69
N PHE A 175 9.97 21.09 -11.67
CA PHE A 175 9.15 22.05 -10.95
C PHE A 175 9.85 23.40 -10.86
N GLY A 176 9.07 24.49 -10.91
CA GLY A 176 9.54 25.83 -10.55
C GLY A 176 8.77 26.32 -9.34
N LEU A 177 9.45 26.52 -8.21
CA LEU A 177 8.82 26.95 -6.96
C LEU A 177 9.01 28.45 -6.68
N GLY A 178 9.64 29.19 -7.59
CA GLY A 178 10.01 30.59 -7.36
C GLY A 178 10.80 30.71 -6.05
N SER A 179 10.46 31.70 -5.22
CA SER A 179 11.13 31.95 -3.93
C SER A 179 10.58 31.12 -2.76
N ALA A 180 9.66 30.18 -3.01
CA ALA A 180 9.20 29.30 -1.95
C ALA A 180 10.34 28.41 -1.45
N TYR A 181 10.32 28.14 -0.13
CA TYR A 181 11.33 27.35 0.57
C TYR A 181 12.78 27.89 0.44
N PRO A 182 13.04 29.13 0.93
CA PRO A 182 14.39 29.66 0.99
C PRO A 182 15.23 28.84 1.97
N ILE A 183 16.51 28.64 1.64
CA ILE A 183 17.50 27.93 2.48
C ILE A 183 18.49 28.88 3.15
N ALA A 184 18.44 30.17 2.79
CA ALA A 184 19.30 31.21 3.32
C ALA A 184 18.59 32.58 3.34
N ASP A 185 19.21 33.56 4.01
CA ASP A 185 18.65 34.91 4.14
C ASP A 185 18.78 35.72 2.83
N ASN A 186 17.62 36.08 2.26
CA ASN A 186 17.52 36.89 1.04
C ASN A 186 18.01 38.34 1.21
N ALA A 187 18.21 38.84 2.43
CA ALA A 187 18.79 40.16 2.66
C ALA A 187 20.26 40.22 2.22
N THR A 188 20.98 39.10 2.30
CA THR A 188 22.42 39.02 1.97
C THR A 188 22.65 38.60 0.51
N SER A 189 23.71 39.11 -0.12
CA SER A 189 24.09 38.69 -1.49
C SER A 189 24.42 37.19 -1.56
N THR A 190 25.07 36.65 -0.53
CA THR A 190 25.39 35.24 -0.36
C THR A 190 24.15 34.38 -0.19
N GLY A 191 23.18 34.79 0.63
CA GLY A 191 21.94 34.05 0.81
C GLY A 191 21.05 34.05 -0.43
N ARG A 192 21.01 35.17 -1.18
CA ARG A 192 20.34 35.18 -2.50
C ARG A 192 20.98 34.20 -3.49
N LEU A 193 22.31 34.12 -3.54
CA LEU A 193 23.03 33.11 -4.34
C LEU A 193 22.66 31.68 -3.91
N GLN A 194 22.53 31.42 -2.61
CA GLN A 194 22.11 30.12 -2.10
C GLN A 194 20.64 29.79 -2.42
N ASN A 195 19.77 30.79 -2.51
CA ASN A 195 18.37 30.58 -2.87
C ASN A 195 18.15 30.41 -4.38
N ARG A 196 18.99 31.00 -5.23
CA ARG A 196 19.00 30.77 -6.69
C ARG A 196 19.63 29.43 -7.05
N ARG A 197 18.90 28.34 -6.79
CA ARG A 197 19.39 26.98 -6.99
C ARG A 197 18.42 26.15 -7.81
N THR A 198 18.96 25.13 -8.47
CA THR A 198 18.17 24.02 -9.01
C THR A 198 18.63 22.74 -8.35
N THR A 199 17.75 22.12 -7.59
CA THR A 199 18.03 20.85 -6.90
C THR A 199 17.56 19.70 -7.78
N ILE A 200 18.48 18.80 -8.18
CA ILE A 200 18.13 17.48 -8.73
C ILE A 200 18.32 16.43 -7.65
N ARG A 201 17.34 15.54 -7.48
CA ARG A 201 17.42 14.43 -6.51
C ARG A 201 16.80 13.15 -7.05
N THR A 202 17.28 12.00 -6.58
CA THR A 202 16.58 10.73 -6.75
C THR A 202 15.34 10.67 -5.86
N SER A 203 14.26 10.05 -6.34
CA SER A 203 13.01 9.87 -5.59
C SER A 203 12.57 8.40 -5.55
N ASP A 204 11.77 8.06 -4.53
CA ASP A 204 11.09 6.76 -4.41
C ASP A 204 9.77 6.69 -5.19
N ILE A 205 9.42 7.76 -5.91
CA ILE A 205 8.31 7.75 -6.85
C ILE A 205 8.52 6.64 -7.88
N SER A 206 7.49 5.81 -8.06
CA SER A 206 7.48 4.76 -9.08
C SER A 206 7.00 5.28 -10.44
N ILE A 207 7.43 4.63 -11.54
CA ILE A 207 6.97 4.96 -12.90
C ILE A 207 5.42 4.93 -13.02
N PRO A 208 4.68 3.97 -12.43
CA PRO A 208 3.22 4.03 -12.41
C PRO A 208 2.67 5.28 -11.72
N GLN A 209 3.22 5.69 -10.56
CA GLN A 209 2.78 6.93 -9.92
C GLN A 209 2.92 8.14 -10.87
N LEU A 210 4.01 8.21 -11.65
CA LEU A 210 4.20 9.25 -12.65
C LEU A 210 3.18 9.24 -13.78
N PHE A 211 2.89 8.07 -14.36
CA PHE A 211 1.92 8.01 -15.44
C PHE A 211 0.54 8.44 -14.98
N TYR A 212 0.13 8.02 -13.77
CA TYR A 212 -1.13 8.48 -13.22
C TYR A 212 -1.14 9.99 -12.98
N ARG A 213 -0.06 10.54 -12.40
CA ARG A 213 0.10 11.96 -12.15
C ARG A 213 0.01 12.80 -13.43
N LYS A 214 0.78 12.45 -14.46
CA LYS A 214 0.73 13.13 -15.77
C LYS A 214 -0.64 13.02 -16.42
N GLY A 215 -1.32 11.88 -16.23
CA GLY A 215 -2.72 11.72 -16.63
C GLY A 215 -3.61 12.80 -16.02
N LEU A 216 -3.51 13.03 -14.70
CA LEU A 216 -4.27 14.06 -13.99
C LEU A 216 -3.92 15.49 -14.46
N GLU A 217 -2.64 15.80 -14.64
CA GLU A 217 -2.18 17.11 -15.14
C GLU A 217 -2.76 17.42 -16.53
N TYR A 218 -2.75 16.43 -17.45
CA TYR A 218 -3.37 16.59 -18.77
C TYR A 218 -4.90 16.75 -18.69
N LEU A 219 -5.58 16.24 -17.67
CA LEU A 219 -7.00 16.53 -17.46
C LEU A 219 -7.23 17.95 -16.96
N GLN A 220 -6.31 18.51 -16.17
CA GLN A 220 -6.38 19.92 -15.75
C GLN A 220 -6.19 20.85 -16.94
N SER A 221 -5.26 20.54 -17.85
CA SER A 221 -5.00 21.30 -19.08
C SER A 221 -5.89 20.93 -20.28
N ASP A 222 -7.02 20.25 -20.05
CA ASP A 222 -8.00 19.80 -21.07
C ASP A 222 -7.43 19.00 -22.27
N SER A 223 -6.28 18.36 -22.06
CA SER A 223 -5.60 17.53 -23.06
C SER A 223 -6.00 16.05 -22.93
N LEU A 224 -7.29 15.75 -23.14
CA LEU A 224 -7.89 14.43 -22.86
C LEU A 224 -7.19 13.25 -23.57
N GLY A 225 -6.77 13.41 -24.82
CA GLY A 225 -6.05 12.36 -25.56
C GLY A 225 -4.69 12.02 -24.95
N LYS A 226 -3.94 13.04 -24.50
CA LYS A 226 -2.66 12.85 -23.80
C LYS A 226 -2.87 12.20 -22.44
N ALA A 227 -3.91 12.62 -21.71
CA ALA A 227 -4.30 12.00 -20.44
C ALA A 227 -4.59 10.51 -20.62
N ASN A 228 -5.42 10.16 -21.62
CA ASN A 228 -5.77 8.77 -21.92
C ASN A 228 -4.55 7.90 -22.21
N ILE A 229 -3.57 8.40 -22.97
CA ILE A 229 -2.31 7.68 -23.25
C ILE A 229 -1.58 7.34 -21.94
N GLN A 230 -1.51 8.26 -20.98
CA GLN A 230 -0.85 7.99 -19.70
C GLN A 230 -1.62 6.97 -18.86
N PHE A 231 -2.95 7.04 -18.81
CA PHE A 231 -3.75 6.05 -18.09
C PHE A 231 -3.66 4.65 -18.70
N ILE A 232 -3.59 4.53 -20.03
CA ILE A 232 -3.35 3.24 -20.70
C ILE A 232 -1.98 2.67 -20.32
N ARG A 233 -0.93 3.50 -20.28
CA ARG A 233 0.40 3.06 -19.82
C ARG A 233 0.36 2.61 -18.38
N TRP A 234 -0.29 3.37 -17.51
CA TRP A 234 -0.46 3.06 -16.10
C TRP A 234 -1.17 1.71 -15.89
N ILE A 235 -2.30 1.47 -16.57
CA ILE A 235 -3.07 0.22 -16.50
C ILE A 235 -2.19 -0.99 -16.79
N LYS A 236 -1.26 -0.88 -17.75
CA LYS A 236 -0.36 -1.99 -18.12
C LYS A 236 0.66 -2.35 -17.05
N MET A 237 0.93 -1.45 -16.10
CA MET A 237 1.99 -1.62 -15.10
C MET A 237 1.50 -1.94 -13.69
N VAL A 238 0.21 -1.72 -13.40
CA VAL A 238 -0.31 -1.89 -12.04
C VAL A 238 -1.14 -3.17 -11.88
N PRO A 239 -1.21 -3.71 -10.65
CA PRO A 239 -2.12 -4.81 -10.32
C PRO A 239 -3.57 -4.45 -10.62
N ILE A 240 -4.38 -5.46 -10.93
CA ILE A 240 -5.82 -5.32 -11.26
C ILE A 240 -6.57 -4.53 -10.19
N ALA A 241 -6.20 -4.72 -8.93
CA ALA A 241 -6.72 -3.97 -7.79
C ALA A 241 -6.71 -2.46 -7.99
N LYS A 242 -5.56 -1.91 -8.38
CA LYS A 242 -5.42 -0.48 -8.60
C LYS A 242 -6.23 -0.02 -9.82
N ARG A 243 -6.34 -0.86 -10.86
CA ARG A 243 -7.10 -0.53 -12.08
C ARG A 243 -8.57 -0.25 -11.80
N VAL A 244 -9.21 -1.00 -10.89
CA VAL A 244 -10.62 -0.75 -10.53
C VAL A 244 -10.77 0.45 -9.60
N GLU A 245 -9.81 0.70 -8.70
CA GLU A 245 -9.78 1.93 -7.90
C GLU A 245 -9.83 3.19 -8.78
N MET A 246 -9.16 3.18 -9.93
CA MET A 246 -9.25 4.26 -10.93
C MET A 246 -10.69 4.54 -11.39
N LEU A 247 -11.54 3.52 -11.48
CA LEU A 247 -12.92 3.67 -11.93
C LEU A 247 -13.77 4.49 -10.95
N VAL A 248 -13.43 4.47 -9.67
CA VAL A 248 -14.14 5.21 -8.61
C VAL A 248 -13.49 6.55 -8.29
N ASP A 249 -12.32 6.86 -8.86
CA ASP A 249 -11.61 8.12 -8.62
C ASP A 249 -12.40 9.33 -9.17
N PRO A 250 -12.78 10.32 -8.32
CA PRO A 250 -13.52 11.50 -8.77
C PRO A 250 -12.65 12.49 -9.56
N ARG A 251 -11.32 12.43 -9.45
CA ARG A 251 -10.41 13.32 -10.20
C ARG A 251 -10.50 13.05 -11.71
N LEU A 252 -11.05 11.91 -12.10
CA LEU A 252 -11.22 11.50 -13.50
C LEU A 252 -12.57 11.89 -14.12
N LEU A 253 -13.39 12.73 -13.48
CA LEU A 253 -14.73 13.09 -13.98
C LEU A 253 -14.73 13.60 -15.44
N LYS A 254 -13.75 14.43 -15.83
CA LYS A 254 -13.60 14.90 -17.21
C LYS A 254 -13.36 13.74 -18.17
N LEU A 255 -12.47 12.81 -17.81
CA LEU A 255 -12.20 11.61 -18.61
C LEU A 255 -13.43 10.71 -18.72
N LYS A 256 -14.16 10.52 -17.60
CA LYS A 256 -15.40 9.71 -17.52
C LYS A 256 -16.50 10.16 -18.48
N ARG A 257 -16.54 11.46 -18.79
CA ARG A 257 -17.51 12.06 -19.73
C ARG A 257 -17.02 12.08 -21.18
N SER A 258 -15.79 11.65 -21.43
CA SER A 258 -15.18 11.65 -22.76
C SER A 258 -15.38 10.34 -23.52
N MET A 259 -15.11 10.37 -24.83
CA MET A 259 -15.12 9.17 -25.67
C MET A 259 -14.08 8.12 -25.25
N TYR A 260 -13.02 8.52 -24.52
CA TYR A 260 -11.94 7.64 -24.09
C TYR A 260 -12.34 6.72 -22.93
N TRP A 261 -13.40 7.05 -22.16
CA TRP A 261 -13.74 6.31 -20.96
C TRP A 261 -14.16 4.86 -21.24
N LYS A 262 -15.03 4.65 -22.23
CA LYS A 262 -15.55 3.30 -22.54
C LYS A 262 -14.44 2.33 -22.94
N PRO A 263 -13.51 2.68 -23.85
CA PRO A 263 -12.33 1.85 -24.13
C PRO A 263 -11.48 1.57 -22.89
N LEU A 264 -11.21 2.60 -22.08
CA LEU A 264 -10.39 2.45 -20.88
C LEU A 264 -11.01 1.47 -19.87
N VAL A 265 -12.33 1.55 -19.66
CA VAL A 265 -13.07 0.58 -18.83
C VAL A 265 -13.00 -0.83 -19.41
N ALA A 266 -13.05 -0.98 -20.74
CA ALA A 266 -12.91 -2.28 -21.39
C ALA A 266 -11.51 -2.88 -21.15
N ASP A 267 -10.45 -2.06 -21.18
CA ASP A 267 -9.09 -2.48 -20.85
C ASP A 267 -8.96 -2.94 -19.38
N VAL A 268 -9.60 -2.22 -18.45
CA VAL A 268 -9.65 -2.64 -17.03
C VAL A 268 -10.36 -3.99 -16.90
N LYS A 269 -11.53 -4.16 -17.56
CA LYS A 269 -12.29 -5.42 -17.55
C LYS A 269 -11.52 -6.59 -18.14
N LYS A 270 -10.73 -6.36 -19.19
CA LYS A 270 -9.88 -7.39 -19.79
C LYS A 270 -8.90 -8.00 -18.78
N GLY A 271 -8.46 -7.23 -17.78
CA GLY A 271 -7.63 -7.75 -16.70
C GLY A 271 -8.26 -8.90 -15.90
N TYR A 272 -9.59 -9.00 -15.88
CA TYR A 272 -10.31 -10.05 -15.13
C TYR A 272 -10.44 -11.36 -15.90
N SER A 273 -9.93 -11.47 -17.14
CA SER A 273 -10.02 -12.70 -17.94
C SER A 273 -9.24 -13.88 -17.33
N LEU A 274 -8.42 -13.64 -16.30
CA LEU A 274 -7.74 -14.69 -15.54
C LEU A 274 -8.68 -15.46 -14.61
N TYR A 275 -9.86 -14.91 -14.30
CA TYR A 275 -10.85 -15.56 -13.45
C TYR A 275 -11.85 -16.35 -14.28
N PRO A 276 -12.23 -17.58 -13.88
CA PRO A 276 -13.27 -18.35 -14.55
C PRO A 276 -14.58 -17.59 -14.72
N ASP A 277 -14.99 -16.82 -13.71
CA ASP A 277 -16.12 -15.88 -13.80
C ASP A 277 -15.63 -14.42 -13.77
N ALA A 278 -15.02 -14.01 -14.89
CA ALA A 278 -14.51 -12.65 -15.06
C ALA A 278 -15.56 -11.56 -14.85
N LYS A 279 -16.83 -11.83 -15.18
CA LYS A 279 -17.94 -10.86 -15.05
C LYS A 279 -18.25 -10.61 -13.59
N SER A 280 -18.44 -11.68 -12.80
CA SER A 280 -18.64 -11.57 -11.36
C SER A 280 -17.41 -10.98 -10.67
N ALA A 281 -16.21 -11.42 -11.05
CA ALA A 281 -14.97 -10.92 -10.47
C ALA A 281 -14.83 -9.40 -10.64
N PHE A 282 -15.06 -8.87 -11.84
CA PHE A 282 -15.04 -7.43 -12.08
C PHE A 282 -16.14 -6.70 -11.29
N TYR A 283 -17.36 -7.24 -11.27
CA TYR A 283 -18.50 -6.63 -10.61
C TYR A 283 -18.30 -6.50 -9.09
N LEU A 284 -17.90 -7.60 -8.44
CA LEU A 284 -17.68 -7.66 -6.99
C LEU A 284 -16.53 -6.77 -6.54
N ASP A 285 -15.45 -6.70 -7.32
CA ASP A 285 -14.33 -5.80 -7.03
C ASP A 285 -14.73 -4.33 -7.20
N SER A 286 -15.57 -4.02 -8.20
CA SER A 286 -16.11 -2.66 -8.38
C SER A 286 -16.98 -2.26 -7.18
N LEU A 287 -17.82 -3.17 -6.70
CA LEU A 287 -18.62 -2.96 -5.49
C LEU A 287 -17.76 -2.79 -4.24
N TYR A 288 -16.68 -3.58 -4.09
CA TYR A 288 -15.72 -3.43 -3.00
C TYR A 288 -15.17 -2.00 -2.94
N PHE A 289 -14.70 -1.45 -4.06
CA PHE A 289 -14.16 -0.09 -4.08
C PHE A 289 -15.24 0.98 -3.85
N GLU A 290 -16.46 0.78 -4.38
CA GLU A 290 -17.59 1.67 -4.10
C GLU A 290 -18.01 1.67 -2.61
N ASP A 291 -17.88 0.54 -1.92
CA ASP A 291 -18.14 0.38 -0.50
C ASP A 291 -17.02 0.97 0.38
N GLN A 292 -15.77 0.71 0.03
CA GLN A 292 -14.62 1.15 0.82
C GLN A 292 -14.29 2.62 0.63
N LYS A 293 -14.61 3.24 -0.50
CA LYS A 293 -14.16 4.61 -0.81
C LYS A 293 -14.59 5.66 0.21
N TYR A 294 -15.66 5.47 0.98
CA TYR A 294 -16.04 6.46 2.01
C TYR A 294 -15.26 6.23 3.33
N ARG A 295 -14.75 5.02 3.54
CA ARG A 295 -14.06 4.57 4.76
C ARG A 295 -12.55 4.75 4.66
N THR A 296 -11.98 4.37 3.52
CA THR A 296 -10.53 4.24 3.34
C THR A 296 -9.92 5.30 2.43
N TYR A 297 -10.73 6.18 1.81
CA TYR A 297 -10.15 7.26 1.02
C TYR A 297 -9.24 8.08 1.91
N SER A 298 -7.96 8.13 1.57
CA SER A 298 -7.01 9.03 2.17
C SER A 298 -6.35 9.80 1.05
N PRO A 299 -6.10 11.10 1.22
CA PRO A 299 -5.27 11.85 0.28
C PRO A 299 -3.99 11.13 -0.10
N TYR A 300 -3.38 10.53 0.91
CA TYR A 300 -2.09 9.86 0.84
C TYR A 300 -2.13 8.49 0.17
N SER A 301 -3.31 7.90 -0.06
CA SER A 301 -3.45 6.56 -0.65
C SER A 301 -3.88 6.59 -2.12
N LEU A 302 -4.07 7.77 -2.71
CA LEU A 302 -4.58 7.90 -4.07
C LEU A 302 -3.52 7.60 -5.12
N ASN A 303 -3.95 7.01 -6.22
CA ASN A 303 -3.08 6.76 -7.37
C ASN A 303 -2.47 8.08 -7.86
N GLY A 304 -1.15 8.07 -8.08
CA GLY A 304 -0.40 9.25 -8.53
C GLY A 304 -0.30 10.39 -7.52
N TYR A 305 -0.65 10.16 -6.25
CA TYR A 305 -0.34 11.11 -5.18
C TYR A 305 1.17 11.12 -4.89
N ILE A 306 1.75 12.30 -4.76
CA ILE A 306 3.17 12.53 -4.46
C ILE A 306 3.25 13.63 -3.39
N GLU A 307 3.53 13.23 -2.16
CA GLU A 307 3.48 14.09 -0.97
C GLU A 307 4.30 15.37 -1.11
N GLU A 308 5.49 15.30 -1.74
CA GLU A 308 6.42 16.43 -1.75
C GLU A 308 6.03 17.57 -2.70
N ILE A 309 5.08 17.32 -3.62
CA ILE A 309 4.73 18.26 -4.69
C ILE A 309 3.23 18.42 -4.88
N ASP A 310 2.41 17.56 -4.28
CA ASP A 310 0.97 17.63 -4.40
C ASP A 310 0.39 18.72 -3.52
N THR A 311 0.10 19.85 -4.15
CA THR A 311 -0.68 20.96 -3.60
C THR A 311 -2.20 20.74 -3.73
N VAL A 312 -2.64 19.55 -4.15
CA VAL A 312 -4.02 19.27 -4.55
C VAL A 312 -4.95 19.30 -3.33
N VAL A 313 -5.83 20.30 -3.31
CA VAL A 313 -7.05 20.24 -2.50
C VAL A 313 -7.93 19.15 -3.08
N LEU A 314 -8.06 18.04 -2.35
CA LEU A 314 -8.89 16.94 -2.79
C LEU A 314 -10.37 17.32 -2.72
N PRO A 315 -11.21 16.77 -3.62
CA PRO A 315 -12.64 16.95 -3.51
C PRO A 315 -13.08 16.50 -2.12
N GLU A 316 -13.82 17.36 -1.43
CA GLU A 316 -14.34 17.06 -0.11
C GLU A 316 -15.30 15.88 -0.22
N PHE A 317 -14.86 14.72 0.27
CA PHE A 317 -15.75 13.60 0.48
C PHE A 317 -16.48 13.86 1.79
N LYS A 318 -17.69 14.41 1.71
CA LYS A 318 -18.54 14.57 2.89
C LYS A 318 -18.76 13.21 3.55
N ARG A 319 -18.15 13.01 4.71
CA ARG A 319 -18.28 11.81 5.54
C ARG A 319 -19.34 12.09 6.59
N THR A 320 -20.60 11.87 6.24
CA THR A 320 -21.68 11.90 7.21
C THR A 320 -22.17 10.48 7.46
N GLU A 321 -22.54 10.18 8.69
CA GLU A 321 -23.14 8.89 9.05
C GLU A 321 -24.31 8.54 8.14
N HIS A 322 -25.14 9.53 7.82
CA HIS A 322 -26.24 9.39 6.87
C HIS A 322 -25.78 8.89 5.49
N LEU A 323 -24.68 9.42 4.95
CA LEU A 323 -24.16 8.99 3.64
C LEU A 323 -23.57 7.58 3.70
N PHE A 324 -22.90 7.22 4.79
CA PHE A 324 -22.42 5.85 5.01
C PHE A 324 -23.58 4.86 5.01
N ASN A 325 -24.60 5.10 5.84
CA ASN A 325 -25.76 4.23 5.95
C ASN A 325 -26.50 4.10 4.61
N GLN A 326 -26.67 5.22 3.89
CA GLN A 326 -27.28 5.18 2.56
C GLN A 326 -26.47 4.32 1.58
N LYS A 327 -25.13 4.43 1.60
CA LYS A 327 -24.26 3.67 0.70
C LYS A 327 -24.22 2.20 1.05
N ASP A 328 -24.20 1.86 2.33
CA ASP A 328 -24.23 0.48 2.80
C ASP A 328 -25.54 -0.20 2.37
N SER A 329 -26.69 0.48 2.52
CA SER A 329 -27.97 -0.05 2.02
C SER A 329 -28.00 -0.26 0.50
N LEU A 330 -27.48 0.69 -0.29
CA LEU A 330 -27.43 0.55 -1.75
C LEU A 330 -26.51 -0.59 -2.20
N ASN A 331 -25.33 -0.71 -1.58
CA ASN A 331 -24.38 -1.77 -1.88
C ASN A 331 -24.91 -3.14 -1.46
N PHE A 332 -25.60 -3.20 -0.32
CA PHE A 332 -26.27 -4.41 0.15
C PHE A 332 -27.34 -4.88 -0.82
N LEU A 333 -28.22 -3.99 -1.31
CA LEU A 333 -29.21 -4.34 -2.33
C LEU A 333 -28.57 -4.88 -3.62
N ALA A 334 -27.43 -4.30 -4.02
CA ALA A 334 -26.67 -4.78 -5.18
C ALA A 334 -26.11 -6.20 -4.94
N ILE A 335 -25.55 -6.46 -3.76
CA ILE A 335 -25.05 -7.79 -3.37
C ILE A 335 -26.19 -8.80 -3.22
N GLN A 336 -27.33 -8.43 -2.65
CA GLN A 336 -28.48 -9.32 -2.53
C GLN A 336 -28.95 -9.80 -3.91
N LYS A 337 -29.09 -8.88 -4.88
CA LYS A 337 -29.44 -9.24 -6.26
C LYS A 337 -28.41 -10.16 -6.90
N TYR A 338 -27.12 -9.93 -6.63
CA TYR A 338 -26.05 -10.80 -7.11
C TYR A 338 -26.15 -12.21 -6.51
N LEU A 339 -26.33 -12.31 -5.18
CA LEU A 339 -26.41 -13.57 -4.46
C LEU A 339 -27.63 -14.39 -4.86
N ASP A 340 -28.79 -13.75 -5.08
CA ASP A 340 -30.00 -14.45 -5.54
C ASP A 340 -29.84 -15.06 -6.95
N GLN A 341 -28.91 -14.54 -7.76
CA GLN A 341 -28.65 -15.03 -9.11
C GLN A 341 -27.48 -16.03 -9.18
N ASN A 342 -26.47 -15.87 -8.34
CA ASN A 342 -25.17 -16.57 -8.49
C ASN A 342 -24.76 -17.36 -7.24
N GLY A 343 -25.43 -17.18 -6.10
CA GLY A 343 -24.98 -17.70 -4.81
C GLY A 343 -23.77 -16.93 -4.25
N TYR A 344 -23.26 -17.40 -3.10
CA TYR A 344 -22.03 -16.84 -2.52
C TYR A 344 -20.83 -17.24 -3.38
N PRO A 345 -19.96 -16.30 -3.78
CA PRO A 345 -18.93 -16.58 -4.78
C PRO A 345 -17.71 -17.32 -4.20
N GLU A 346 -17.28 -18.36 -4.91
CA GLU A 346 -16.06 -19.14 -4.65
C GLU A 346 -14.80 -18.37 -5.03
N ILE A 347 -13.75 -18.44 -4.19
CA ILE A 347 -12.44 -17.82 -4.43
C ILE A 347 -11.83 -18.27 -5.76
N SER A 348 -11.93 -19.55 -6.12
CA SER A 348 -11.39 -20.09 -7.36
C SER A 348 -12.08 -19.52 -8.61
N LYS A 349 -13.35 -19.12 -8.50
CA LYS A 349 -14.12 -18.54 -9.61
C LYS A 349 -13.91 -17.04 -9.80
N VAL A 350 -13.85 -16.28 -8.70
CA VAL A 350 -13.85 -14.80 -8.77
C VAL A 350 -12.60 -14.12 -8.18
N GLY A 351 -11.78 -14.86 -7.46
CA GLY A 351 -10.63 -14.34 -6.71
C GLY A 351 -10.94 -14.06 -5.24
N ARG A 352 -9.87 -14.12 -4.43
CA ARG A 352 -9.93 -13.98 -2.97
C ARG A 352 -10.63 -12.71 -2.51
N ARG A 353 -10.18 -11.56 -3.03
CA ARG A 353 -10.70 -10.25 -2.62
C ARG A 353 -12.16 -10.05 -3.01
N GLN A 354 -12.58 -10.57 -4.16
CA GLN A 354 -13.93 -10.47 -4.69
C GLN A 354 -14.90 -11.30 -3.84
N SER A 355 -14.50 -12.52 -3.46
CA SER A 355 -15.27 -13.34 -2.52
C SER A 355 -15.36 -12.69 -1.13
N ARG A 356 -14.24 -12.14 -0.63
CA ARG A 356 -14.19 -11.41 0.64
C ARG A 356 -15.09 -10.17 0.66
N ALA A 357 -15.18 -9.45 -0.45
CA ALA A 357 -15.97 -8.22 -0.57
C ALA A 357 -17.45 -8.43 -0.27
N VAL A 358 -18.02 -9.57 -0.70
CA VAL A 358 -19.43 -9.91 -0.44
C VAL A 358 -19.71 -9.93 1.05
N GLY A 359 -18.89 -10.65 1.81
CA GLY A 359 -19.05 -10.73 3.26
C GLY A 359 -18.86 -9.39 3.97
N TYR A 360 -17.93 -8.54 3.53
CA TYR A 360 -17.78 -7.20 4.09
C TYR A 360 -18.99 -6.29 3.83
N ILE A 361 -19.58 -6.34 2.64
CA ILE A 361 -20.78 -5.55 2.34
C ILE A 361 -21.97 -6.03 3.19
N ILE A 362 -22.12 -7.34 3.39
CA ILE A 362 -23.11 -7.89 4.33
C ILE A 362 -22.82 -7.42 5.77
N LEU A 363 -21.56 -7.39 6.19
CA LEU A 363 -21.16 -6.91 7.52
C LEU A 363 -21.49 -5.43 7.78
N HIS A 364 -21.48 -4.59 6.74
CA HIS A 364 -21.79 -3.17 6.86
C HIS A 364 -23.30 -2.90 6.96
N HIS A 365 -24.12 -3.78 6.38
CA HIS A 365 -25.56 -3.65 6.42
C HIS A 365 -26.18 -4.66 7.38
N PHE A 366 -26.56 -4.18 8.57
CA PHE A 366 -27.08 -5.00 9.66
C PHE A 366 -28.42 -5.67 9.30
N ASP A 367 -28.37 -6.91 8.81
CA ASP A 367 -29.55 -7.73 8.58
C ASP A 367 -29.35 -9.18 9.09
N SER A 368 -29.98 -9.47 10.24
CA SER A 368 -29.89 -10.78 10.90
C SER A 368 -30.34 -11.95 10.01
N LEU A 369 -31.37 -11.75 9.16
CA LEU A 369 -31.89 -12.78 8.27
C LEU A 369 -30.85 -13.17 7.20
N THR A 370 -30.14 -12.18 6.66
CA THR A 370 -29.07 -12.43 5.70
C THR A 370 -27.88 -13.16 6.34
N PHE A 371 -27.51 -12.81 7.58
CA PHE A 371 -26.48 -13.57 8.29
C PHE A 371 -26.89 -15.03 8.50
N GLU A 372 -28.11 -15.29 8.98
CA GLU A 372 -28.60 -16.65 9.19
C GLU A 372 -28.65 -17.47 7.89
N ARG A 373 -29.04 -16.84 6.78
CA ARG A 373 -29.08 -17.50 5.46
C ARG A 373 -27.69 -17.88 4.95
N TYR A 374 -26.70 -17.00 5.07
CA TYR A 374 -25.40 -17.20 4.42
C TYR A 374 -24.29 -17.74 5.33
N LEU A 375 -24.39 -17.65 6.66
CA LEU A 375 -23.36 -18.22 7.56
C LEU A 375 -23.09 -19.72 7.32
N PRO A 376 -24.10 -20.59 7.16
CA PRO A 376 -23.85 -22.01 6.83
C PRO A 376 -23.14 -22.19 5.49
N VAL A 377 -23.50 -21.39 4.48
CA VAL A 377 -22.91 -21.43 3.13
C VAL A 377 -21.43 -21.01 3.20
N VAL A 378 -21.14 -19.87 3.82
CA VAL A 378 -19.78 -19.35 3.99
C VAL A 378 -18.92 -20.34 4.77
N LYS A 379 -19.47 -20.97 5.83
CA LYS A 379 -18.74 -21.99 6.60
C LYS A 379 -18.32 -23.17 5.73
N ASN A 380 -19.23 -23.70 4.90
CA ASN A 380 -18.91 -24.82 4.01
C ASN A 380 -17.83 -24.42 2.99
N LEU A 381 -17.96 -23.24 2.38
CA LEU A 381 -16.94 -22.70 1.48
C LEU A 381 -15.60 -22.51 2.18
N CYS A 382 -15.56 -22.07 3.44
CA CYS A 382 -14.32 -21.98 4.22
C CYS A 382 -13.66 -23.35 4.43
N MET A 383 -14.45 -24.40 4.69
CA MET A 383 -13.93 -25.77 4.81
C MET A 383 -13.35 -26.29 3.48
N GLU A 384 -13.86 -25.79 2.36
CA GLU A 384 -13.39 -26.11 1.00
C GLU A 384 -12.23 -25.19 0.54
N GLY A 385 -11.86 -24.18 1.32
CA GLY A 385 -10.86 -23.18 0.94
C GLY A 385 -11.37 -22.12 -0.06
N GLU A 386 -12.68 -22.06 -0.27
CA GLU A 386 -13.39 -21.21 -1.23
C GLU A 386 -14.02 -19.95 -0.60
N ALA A 387 -13.85 -19.75 0.70
CA ALA A 387 -14.14 -18.51 1.42
C ALA A 387 -13.17 -18.33 2.59
N GLU A 388 -13.11 -17.13 3.17
CA GLU A 388 -12.12 -16.83 4.20
C GLU A 388 -12.71 -16.86 5.60
N TRP A 389 -11.99 -17.53 6.50
CA TRP A 389 -12.37 -17.68 7.90
C TRP A 389 -12.47 -16.36 8.66
N ASP A 390 -11.74 -15.31 8.25
CA ASP A 390 -11.85 -13.97 8.86
C ASP A 390 -13.24 -13.37 8.65
N VAL A 391 -13.80 -13.55 7.45
CA VAL A 391 -15.14 -13.09 7.09
C VAL A 391 -16.18 -13.89 7.87
N PHE A 392 -16.05 -15.22 7.89
CA PHE A 392 -16.95 -16.09 8.64
C PHE A 392 -16.99 -15.72 10.13
N ALA A 393 -15.83 -15.55 10.76
CA ALA A 393 -15.72 -15.17 12.17
C ALA A 393 -16.38 -13.82 12.46
N LYS A 394 -16.13 -12.81 11.60
CA LYS A 394 -16.75 -11.49 11.72
C LYS A 394 -18.27 -11.56 11.58
N MET A 395 -18.77 -12.30 10.59
CA MET A 395 -20.22 -12.47 10.39
C MET A 395 -20.87 -13.19 11.56
N THR A 396 -20.20 -14.22 12.10
CA THR A 396 -20.68 -15.00 13.25
C THR A 396 -20.82 -14.12 14.48
N ASP A 397 -19.76 -13.39 14.83
CA ASP A 397 -19.78 -12.52 16.00
C ASP A 397 -20.77 -11.36 15.82
N LYS A 398 -20.92 -10.83 14.60
CA LYS A 398 -21.91 -9.79 14.29
C LYS A 398 -23.34 -10.27 14.55
N LEU A 399 -23.65 -11.51 14.20
CA LEU A 399 -24.93 -12.12 14.51
C LEU A 399 -25.11 -12.32 16.02
N CYS A 400 -24.08 -12.81 16.72
CA CYS A 400 -24.12 -13.00 18.18
C CYS A 400 -24.43 -11.68 18.91
N ILE A 401 -23.71 -10.59 18.60
CA ILE A 401 -23.97 -9.29 19.26
C ILE A 401 -25.37 -8.77 18.96
N THR A 402 -25.91 -9.05 17.76
CA THR A 402 -27.27 -8.66 17.37
C THR A 402 -28.33 -9.41 18.18
N LYS A 403 -28.04 -10.66 18.57
CA LYS A 403 -28.88 -11.49 19.43
C LYS A 403 -28.65 -11.26 20.94
N GLY A 404 -27.72 -10.39 21.31
CA GLY A 404 -27.30 -10.20 22.71
C GLY A 404 -26.48 -11.37 23.28
N GLU A 405 -25.91 -12.21 22.41
CA GLU A 405 -25.11 -13.37 22.77
C GLU A 405 -23.61 -13.02 22.84
N PRO A 406 -22.82 -13.73 23.66
CA PRO A 406 -21.37 -13.59 23.64
C PRO A 406 -20.78 -13.95 22.27
N GLN A 407 -19.79 -13.17 21.83
CA GLN A 407 -19.03 -13.45 20.62
C GLN A 407 -18.26 -14.76 20.73
N VAL A 408 -18.18 -15.49 19.62
CA VAL A 408 -17.50 -16.78 19.49
C VAL A 408 -16.01 -16.59 19.22
N TYR A 409 -15.65 -15.57 18.43
CA TYR A 409 -14.29 -15.27 18.00
C TYR A 409 -13.75 -13.92 18.48
N GLY A 410 -14.57 -13.06 19.10
CA GLY A 410 -14.13 -11.76 19.63
C GLY A 410 -13.62 -10.79 18.56
N THR A 411 -14.35 -10.63 17.46
CA THR A 411 -13.97 -9.80 16.32
C THR A 411 -14.62 -8.42 16.27
N GLN A 412 -15.64 -8.17 17.09
CA GLN A 412 -16.40 -6.92 17.16
C GLN A 412 -15.99 -6.10 18.38
N TYR A 413 -15.85 -4.81 18.16
CA TYR A 413 -15.48 -3.82 19.17
C TYR A 413 -16.43 -2.63 19.13
N ASP A 414 -16.60 -1.99 20.27
CA ASP A 414 -17.29 -0.73 20.46
C ASP A 414 -16.30 0.39 20.79
N ARG A 415 -16.77 1.64 20.85
CA ARG A 415 -16.02 2.77 21.40
C ARG A 415 -16.73 3.35 22.61
N ASP A 416 -16.01 3.52 23.70
CA ASP A 416 -16.54 4.18 24.89
C ASP A 416 -16.71 5.70 24.70
N SER A 417 -17.26 6.38 25.71
CA SER A 417 -17.41 7.84 25.72
C SER A 417 -16.10 8.62 25.60
N ASN A 418 -14.96 7.98 25.86
CA ASN A 418 -13.61 8.54 25.74
C ASN A 418 -12.92 8.13 24.43
N GLY A 419 -13.63 7.43 23.53
CA GLY A 419 -13.10 6.94 22.26
C GLY A 419 -12.19 5.71 22.37
N ARG A 420 -12.10 5.07 23.54
CA ARG A 420 -11.34 3.84 23.75
C ARG A 420 -12.09 2.65 23.15
N THR A 421 -11.36 1.77 22.49
CA THR A 421 -11.89 0.55 21.89
C THR A 421 -12.21 -0.46 22.99
N ILE A 422 -13.48 -0.84 23.13
CA ILE A 422 -13.95 -1.86 24.08
C ILE A 422 -14.36 -3.10 23.30
N LEU A 423 -13.88 -4.27 23.70
CA LEU A 423 -14.31 -5.54 23.10
C LEU A 423 -15.75 -5.86 23.54
N TYR A 424 -16.65 -6.15 22.60
CA TYR A 424 -17.99 -6.63 22.96
C TYR A 424 -17.90 -7.94 23.76
N LYS A 425 -18.92 -8.25 24.56
CA LYS A 425 -18.96 -9.46 25.40
C LYS A 425 -18.53 -10.70 24.60
N ILE A 426 -17.51 -11.39 25.09
CA ILE A 426 -17.02 -12.66 24.56
C ILE A 426 -17.40 -13.81 25.49
N ASP A 427 -17.36 -15.04 24.97
CA ASP A 427 -17.22 -16.25 25.79
C ASP A 427 -15.86 -16.23 26.54
N ASP A 428 -15.56 -17.30 27.28
CA ASP A 428 -14.25 -17.52 27.90
C ASP A 428 -13.08 -17.30 26.91
N ILE A 429 -12.11 -16.47 27.30
CA ILE A 429 -11.04 -15.99 26.43
C ILE A 429 -10.15 -17.12 25.91
N GLU A 430 -9.91 -18.17 26.72
CA GLU A 430 -9.13 -19.34 26.31
C GLU A 430 -9.90 -20.13 25.24
N LYS A 431 -11.21 -20.31 25.40
CA LYS A 431 -12.06 -20.95 24.37
C LYS A 431 -12.13 -20.13 23.09
N VAL A 432 -12.22 -18.80 23.19
CA VAL A 432 -12.21 -17.90 22.03
C VAL A 432 -10.89 -18.03 21.28
N ASN A 433 -9.76 -17.96 21.97
CA ASN A 433 -8.43 -18.09 21.37
C ASN A 433 -8.21 -19.47 20.75
N TYR A 434 -8.67 -20.54 21.41
CA TYR A 434 -8.68 -21.89 20.83
C TYR A 434 -9.45 -21.95 19.51
N ARG A 435 -10.65 -21.38 19.44
CA ARG A 435 -11.45 -21.34 18.19
C ARG A 435 -10.77 -20.51 17.11
N ARG A 436 -10.19 -19.36 17.46
CA ARG A 436 -9.46 -18.46 16.54
C ARG A 436 -8.26 -19.14 15.90
N MET A 437 -7.43 -19.83 16.69
CA MET A 437 -6.26 -20.56 16.19
C MET A 437 -6.65 -21.64 15.17
N ARG A 438 -7.74 -22.37 15.42
CA ARG A 438 -8.24 -23.42 14.49
C ARG A 438 -8.65 -22.91 13.12
N ILE A 439 -8.95 -21.62 13.00
CA ILE A 439 -9.38 -21.00 11.75
C ILE A 439 -8.34 -20.00 11.20
N GLY A 440 -7.12 -20.02 11.75
CA GLY A 440 -6.00 -19.19 11.29
C GLY A 440 -6.06 -17.72 11.73
N LEU A 441 -6.85 -17.38 12.74
CA LEU A 441 -6.83 -16.06 13.37
C LEU A 441 -5.84 -16.03 14.53
N GLY A 442 -5.10 -14.92 14.68
CA GLY A 442 -4.22 -14.70 15.84
C GLY A 442 -5.03 -14.57 17.14
N ALA A 443 -4.41 -14.84 18.29
CA ALA A 443 -5.06 -14.68 19.60
C ALA A 443 -5.58 -13.23 19.80
N THR A 444 -6.71 -13.10 20.48
CA THR A 444 -7.24 -11.81 20.94
C THR A 444 -6.97 -11.63 22.43
N THR A 445 -6.87 -10.38 22.86
CA THR A 445 -6.72 -9.98 24.25
C THR A 445 -7.87 -9.08 24.63
N VAL A 446 -8.38 -9.19 25.86
CA VAL A 446 -9.30 -8.19 26.40
C VAL A 446 -8.45 -6.96 26.74
N PRO A 447 -8.70 -5.79 26.14
CA PRO A 447 -8.02 -4.57 26.54
C PRO A 447 -8.31 -4.30 28.03
N GLU A 448 -7.27 -4.03 28.83
CA GLU A 448 -7.40 -3.64 30.24
C GLU A 448 -8.17 -2.33 30.43
#